data_AF-A0ABC8UI46-F1
#
_entry.id   AF-A0ABC8UI46-F1
#
_cell.length_a   1.000
_cell.length_b   1.000
_cell.length_c   1.000
_cell.angle_alpha   90.00
_cell.angle_beta   90.00
_cell.angle_gamma   90.00
#
_symmetry.space_group_name_H-M   'P 1'
#
loop_
_entity.id
_entity.type
_entity.pdbx_description
1 polymer ?
#
loop_
_entity_poly.entity_id
_entity_poly.type
_entity_poly.pdbx_seq_one_letter_code
_entity_poly.pdbx_strand_id
1 'polypeptide(L)'
;MALSTILSSSSHLYIPKSRTIPRRTIRSSSTSVSSPVSIQFDLKTYWTTLIAEINQKLDEAIQIQYPQQIYEAMRYSVLAKGAKRAPPVMCVAACELFGGDRLAAFPTACALEM
;
A
#
# COMPACT_ATOMS: atom_id res chain seq x y z
N MET A 1 -29.87 44.64 22.19
CA MET A 1 -29.72 43.29 22.76
C MET A 1 -30.35 42.29 21.79
N ALA A 2 -29.55 41.67 20.93
CA ALA A 2 -29.98 40.62 20.03
C ALA A 2 -29.02 39.45 20.24
N LEU A 3 -29.45 38.45 21.01
CA LEU A 3 -28.67 37.24 21.30
C LEU A 3 -28.89 36.25 20.15
N SER A 4 -27.90 36.18 19.25
CA SER A 4 -27.80 35.14 18.24
C SER A 4 -27.53 33.79 18.90
N THR A 5 -28.53 32.90 18.91
CA THR A 5 -28.41 31.51 19.35
C THR A 5 -27.59 30.71 18.33
N ILE A 6 -26.45 30.21 18.78
CA ILE A 6 -25.57 29.28 18.06
C ILE A 6 -26.28 27.94 17.91
N LEU A 7 -26.68 27.59 16.68
CA LEU A 7 -27.18 26.25 16.35
C LEU A 7 -25.98 25.30 16.22
N SER A 8 -25.64 24.65 17.34
CA SER A 8 -24.65 23.57 17.36
C SER A 8 -25.20 22.38 16.58
N SER A 9 -24.77 22.23 15.33
CA SER A 9 -25.03 21.04 14.51
C SER A 9 -24.17 19.89 15.03
N SER A 10 -24.70 19.10 15.96
CA SER A 10 -24.09 17.83 16.37
C SER A 10 -24.02 16.89 15.16
N SER A 11 -22.82 16.75 14.58
CA SER A 11 -22.49 15.72 13.61
C SER A 11 -22.62 14.36 14.29
N HIS A 12 -23.74 13.72 14.04
CA HIS A 12 -24.06 12.37 14.51
C HIS A 12 -23.13 11.38 13.79
N LEU A 13 -21.94 11.16 14.36
CA LEU A 13 -20.98 10.16 13.90
C LEU A 13 -21.63 8.78 13.97
N TYR A 14 -22.13 8.29 12.84
CA TYR A 14 -22.62 6.93 12.70
C TYR A 14 -21.43 5.98 12.69
N ILE A 15 -21.07 5.45 13.86
CA ILE A 15 -20.08 4.38 14.00
C ILE A 15 -20.76 3.08 13.52
N PRO A 16 -20.33 2.46 12.41
CA PRO A 16 -20.87 1.17 12.01
C PRO A 16 -20.52 0.12 13.08
N LYS A 17 -21.55 -0.60 13.56
CA LYS A 17 -21.39 -1.76 14.44
C LYS A 17 -20.41 -2.75 13.82
N SER A 18 -19.38 -3.09 14.60
CA SER A 18 -18.39 -4.12 14.30
C SER A 18 -19.04 -5.37 13.73
N ARG A 19 -18.81 -5.66 12.44
CA ARG A 19 -19.09 -6.97 11.88
C ARG A 19 -18.08 -7.93 12.50
N THR A 20 -18.57 -8.89 13.27
CA THR A 20 -17.78 -10.04 13.73
C THR A 20 -17.27 -10.80 12.51
N ILE A 21 -16.02 -10.57 12.13
CA ILE A 21 -15.33 -11.36 11.11
C ILE A 21 -15.18 -12.78 11.69
N PRO A 22 -15.63 -13.83 11.00
CA PRO A 22 -15.37 -15.19 11.45
C PRO A 22 -13.86 -15.41 11.41
N ARG A 23 -13.24 -15.49 12.59
CA ARG A 23 -11.83 -15.81 12.75
C ARG A 23 -11.63 -17.25 12.30
N ARG A 24 -11.29 -17.43 11.02
CA ARG A 24 -10.97 -18.74 10.46
C ARG A 24 -9.66 -19.19 11.11
N THR A 25 -9.76 -20.07 12.10
CA THR A 25 -8.59 -20.72 12.71
C THR A 25 -7.86 -21.48 11.61
N ILE A 26 -6.68 -20.99 11.23
CA ILE A 26 -5.78 -21.70 10.33
C ILE A 26 -5.20 -22.86 11.14
N ARG A 27 -5.85 -24.03 11.05
CA ARG A 27 -5.30 -25.28 11.56
C ARG A 27 -4.30 -25.78 10.54
N SER A 28 -3.01 -25.63 10.82
CA SER A 28 -1.95 -26.24 10.02
C SER A 28 -2.00 -27.75 10.17
N SER A 29 -2.59 -28.45 9.20
CA SER A 29 -2.45 -29.89 9.07
C SER A 29 -1.10 -30.19 8.41
N SER A 30 -0.18 -30.81 9.15
CA SER A 30 1.09 -31.30 8.63
C SER A 30 0.85 -32.59 7.83
N THR A 31 0.47 -32.44 6.57
CA THR A 31 0.52 -33.55 5.62
C THR A 31 1.98 -33.71 5.18
N SER A 32 2.60 -34.84 5.50
CA SER A 32 3.96 -35.19 5.09
C SER A 32 3.99 -35.43 3.57
N VAL A 33 4.25 -34.37 2.80
CA VAL A 33 4.51 -34.43 1.37
C VAL A 33 6.02 -34.55 1.15
N SER A 34 6.40 -35.43 0.22
CA SER A 34 7.74 -35.73 -0.28
C SER A 34 8.73 -34.56 -0.25
N SER A 35 9.99 -34.86 0.11
CA SER A 35 11.15 -33.97 0.19
C SER A 35 11.04 -32.73 -0.71
N PRO A 36 10.85 -31.53 -0.14
CA PRO A 36 10.74 -30.33 -0.94
C PRO A 36 12.10 -30.03 -1.59
N VAL A 37 12.10 -29.87 -2.91
CA VAL A 37 13.16 -29.14 -3.61
C VAL A 37 13.33 -27.82 -2.84
N SER A 38 14.53 -27.56 -2.32
CA SER A 38 14.80 -26.35 -1.55
C SER A 38 14.67 -25.14 -2.48
N ILE A 39 13.51 -24.48 -2.44
CA ILE A 39 13.31 -23.20 -3.12
C ILE A 39 14.06 -22.17 -2.27
N GLN A 40 15.29 -21.85 -2.67
CA GLN A 40 16.08 -20.81 -2.02
C GLN A 40 15.50 -19.46 -2.43
N PHE A 41 14.77 -18.80 -1.51
CA PHE A 41 14.25 -17.45 -1.73
C PHE A 41 15.34 -16.41 -1.42
N ASP A 42 15.71 -15.61 -2.42
CA ASP A 42 16.60 -14.46 -2.23
C ASP A 42 15.79 -13.18 -1.98
N LEU A 43 15.66 -12.84 -0.69
CA LEU A 43 14.99 -11.63 -0.24
C LEU A 43 15.64 -10.36 -0.82
N LYS A 44 16.97 -10.33 -0.95
CA LYS A 44 17.69 -9.14 -1.40
C LYS A 44 17.32 -8.83 -2.84
N THR A 45 17.40 -9.84 -3.71
CA THR A 45 17.03 -9.67 -5.12
C THR A 45 15.57 -9.28 -5.25
N TYR A 46 14.65 -10.01 -4.61
CA TYR A 46 13.21 -9.69 -4.63
C TYR A 46 12.92 -8.25 -4.19
N TRP A 47 13.52 -7.81 -3.09
CA TRP A 47 13.33 -6.46 -2.57
C TRP A 47 13.86 -5.41 -3.57
N THR A 48 15.07 -5.60 -4.08
CA THR A 48 15.66 -4.64 -5.03
C THR A 48 14.92 -4.56 -6.37
N THR A 49 14.42 -5.69 -6.89
CA THR A 49 13.62 -5.71 -8.12
C THR A 49 12.28 -5.00 -7.93
N LEU A 50 11.58 -5.27 -6.81
CA LEU A 50 10.33 -4.58 -6.51
C LEU A 50 10.52 -3.08 -6.32
N ILE A 51 11.62 -2.64 -5.69
CA ILE A 51 11.93 -1.21 -5.60
C ILE A 51 12.03 -0.57 -7.00
N ALA A 52 12.67 -1.25 -7.95
CA ALA A 52 12.80 -0.74 -9.32
C ALA A 52 11.42 -0.66 -10.01
N GLU A 53 10.60 -1.69 -9.89
CA GLU A 53 9.23 -1.72 -10.44
C GLU A 53 8.35 -0.62 -9.81
N ILE A 54 8.41 -0.43 -8.49
CA ILE A 54 7.67 0.61 -7.77
C ILE A 54 8.13 2.01 -8.21
N ASN A 55 9.45 2.24 -8.34
CA ASN A 55 9.97 3.52 -8.82
C ASN A 55 9.45 3.84 -10.22
N GLN A 56 9.39 2.85 -11.11
CA GLN A 56 8.80 3.02 -12.44
C GLN A 56 7.31 3.37 -12.35
N LYS A 57 6.55 2.69 -11.48
CA LYS A 57 5.12 2.97 -11.30
C LYS A 57 4.84 4.34 -10.68
N LEU A 58 5.68 4.80 -9.75
CA LEU A 58 5.60 6.17 -9.22
C LEU A 58 5.91 7.22 -10.29
N ASP A 59 6.88 6.94 -11.17
CA ASP A 59 7.23 7.81 -12.29
C ASP A 59 6.07 7.93 -13.29
N GLU A 60 5.44 6.81 -13.62
CA GLU A 60 4.24 6.74 -14.47
C GLU A 60 3.02 7.45 -13.82
N ALA A 61 2.89 7.40 -12.49
CA ALA A 61 1.75 7.96 -11.76
C ALA A 61 1.79 9.50 -11.65
N ILE A 62 2.98 10.12 -11.67
CA ILE A 62 3.15 11.57 -11.51
C ILE A 62 3.70 12.19 -12.80
N GLN A 63 2.90 12.23 -13.84
CA GLN A 63 3.28 12.91 -15.08
C GLN A 63 3.23 14.43 -14.92
N ILE A 64 4.20 15.14 -15.49
CA ILE A 64 4.22 16.62 -15.44
C ILE A 64 3.09 17.16 -16.30
N GLN A 65 2.19 17.92 -15.68
CA GLN A 65 1.09 18.62 -16.35
C GLN A 65 1.07 20.09 -15.95
N TYR A 66 0.23 20.89 -16.60
CA TYR A 66 0.03 22.27 -16.19
C TYR A 66 -0.80 22.33 -14.89
N PRO A 67 -0.42 23.14 -13.89
CA PRO A 67 0.78 23.98 -13.83
C PRO A 67 2.05 23.18 -13.46
N GLN A 68 3.15 23.33 -14.21
CA GLN A 68 4.31 22.43 -14.08
C GLN A 68 4.93 22.42 -12.68
N GLN A 69 4.96 23.57 -12.01
CA GLN A 69 5.67 23.76 -10.74
C GLN A 69 5.18 22.82 -9.62
N ILE A 70 3.88 22.51 -9.56
CA ILE A 70 3.35 21.59 -8.53
C ILE A 70 3.77 20.15 -8.81
N TYR A 71 3.75 19.72 -10.08
CA TYR A 71 4.14 18.37 -10.47
C TYR A 71 5.64 18.15 -10.34
N GLU A 72 6.46 19.16 -10.67
CA GLU A 72 7.90 19.13 -10.45
C GLU A 72 8.22 19.01 -8.96
N ALA A 73 7.51 19.75 -8.09
CA ALA A 73 7.66 19.63 -6.65
C ALA A 73 7.26 18.25 -6.12
N MET A 74 6.12 17.70 -6.58
CA MET A 74 5.69 16.34 -6.21
C MET A 74 6.73 15.29 -6.62
N ARG A 75 7.21 15.35 -7.87
CA ARG A 75 8.22 14.42 -8.39
C ARG A 75 9.55 14.55 -7.64
N TYR A 76 9.96 15.78 -7.31
CA TYR A 76 11.17 16.02 -6.53
C TYR A 76 11.15 15.28 -5.19
N SER A 77 10.01 15.32 -4.49
CA SER A 77 9.84 14.62 -3.21
C SER A 77 9.71 13.10 -3.39
N VAL A 78 8.78 12.65 -4.23
CA VAL A 78 8.42 11.23 -4.34
C VAL A 78 9.51 10.41 -5.04
N LEU A 79 10.20 10.97 -6.03
CA LEU A 79 11.22 10.28 -6.82
C LEU A 79 12.66 10.57 -6.36
N ALA A 80 12.82 11.02 -5.11
CA ALA A 80 14.13 11.28 -4.53
C ALA A 80 15.04 10.04 -4.56
N LYS A 81 16.29 10.22 -4.98
CA LYS A 81 17.28 9.13 -5.00
C LYS A 81 17.52 8.62 -3.58
N GLY A 82 17.47 7.30 -3.41
CA GLY A 82 17.68 6.65 -2.12
C GLY A 82 16.48 6.65 -1.18
N ALA A 83 15.28 6.98 -1.67
CA ALA A 83 14.04 6.81 -0.91
C ALA A 83 13.88 5.36 -0.42
N LYS A 84 13.55 5.21 0.87
CA LYS A 84 13.32 3.90 1.49
C LYS A 84 11.92 3.43 1.15
N ARG A 85 11.79 2.68 0.06
CA ARG A 85 10.53 2.09 -0.43
C ARG A 85 10.00 0.91 0.41
N ALA A 86 10.17 0.94 1.73
CA ALA A 86 9.71 -0.16 2.57
C ALA A 86 8.18 -0.30 2.60
N PRO A 87 7.38 0.76 2.81
CA PRO A 87 5.91 0.65 2.80
C PRO A 87 5.33 0.06 1.50
N PRO A 88 5.70 0.51 0.30
CA PRO A 88 5.14 -0.03 -0.94
C PRO A 88 5.59 -1.48 -1.22
N VAL A 89 6.84 -1.84 -0.90
CA VAL A 89 7.30 -3.24 -1.02
C VAL A 89 6.49 -4.16 -0.11
N MET A 90 6.25 -3.74 1.14
CA MET A 90 5.43 -4.51 2.08
C MET A 90 3.97 -4.65 1.62
N CYS A 91 3.41 -3.62 0.98
CA CYS A 91 2.07 -3.69 0.38
C CYS A 91 1.99 -4.76 -0.71
N VAL A 92 2.96 -4.78 -1.63
CA VAL A 92 3.00 -5.78 -2.71
C VAL A 92 3.21 -7.18 -2.14
N ALA A 93 4.17 -7.35 -1.22
CA ALA A 93 4.46 -8.63 -0.59
C ALA A 93 3.25 -9.20 0.19
N ALA A 94 2.49 -8.33 0.87
CA ALA A 94 1.25 -8.73 1.54
C ALA A 94 0.19 -9.20 0.55
N CYS A 95 0.04 -8.54 -0.60
CA CYS A 95 -0.87 -8.98 -1.65
C CYS A 95 -0.50 -10.38 -2.16
N GLU A 96 0.77 -10.59 -2.50
CA GLU A 96 1.29 -11.88 -2.98
C GLU A 96 1.13 -12.99 -1.94
N LEU A 97 1.35 -12.69 -0.64
CA LEU A 97 1.16 -13.63 0.46
C LEU A 97 -0.25 -14.20 0.53
N PHE A 98 -1.28 -13.39 0.22
CA PHE A 98 -2.67 -13.83 0.18
C PHE A 98 -3.09 -14.40 -1.20
N GLY A 99 -2.13 -14.61 -2.11
CA GLY A 99 -2.38 -15.14 -3.46
C GLY A 99 -2.94 -14.11 -4.44
N GLY A 100 -2.84 -12.82 -4.13
CA GLY A 100 -3.25 -11.74 -5.02
C GLY A 100 -2.21 -11.47 -6.11
N ASP A 101 -2.67 -10.87 -7.21
CA ASP A 101 -1.78 -10.38 -8.27
C ASP A 101 -1.03 -9.12 -7.81
N ARG A 102 0.29 -9.12 -7.96
CA ARG A 102 1.12 -7.95 -7.65
C ARG A 102 0.72 -6.72 -8.46
N LEU A 103 0.26 -6.89 -9.71
CA LEU A 103 -0.10 -5.77 -10.58
C LEU A 103 -1.28 -4.98 -10.01
N ALA A 104 -2.21 -5.68 -9.36
CA ALA A 104 -3.34 -5.07 -8.66
C ALA A 104 -2.92 -4.30 -7.39
N ALA A 105 -1.76 -4.62 -6.81
CA ALA A 105 -1.24 -3.94 -5.62
C ALA A 105 -0.49 -2.65 -5.93
N PHE A 106 0.03 -2.47 -7.15
CA PHE A 106 0.87 -1.31 -7.47
C PHE A 106 0.19 0.06 -7.28
N PRO A 107 -1.09 0.27 -7.66
CA PRO A 107 -1.75 1.55 -7.40
C PRO A 107 -1.79 1.89 -5.89
N THR A 108 -2.11 0.90 -5.05
CA THR A 108 -2.14 1.07 -3.58
C THR A 108 -0.74 1.27 -3.02
N ALA A 109 0.26 0.54 -3.51
CA ALA A 109 1.64 0.70 -3.12
C ALA A 109 2.14 2.13 -3.44
N CYS A 110 1.84 2.65 -4.63
CA CYS A 110 2.19 4.03 -4.98
C CYS A 110 1.51 5.03 -4.06
N ALA A 111 0.22 4.84 -3.76
CA ALA A 111 -0.54 5.73 -2.88
C ALA A 111 0.00 5.76 -1.43
N LEU A 112 0.64 4.69 -0.95
CA LEU A 112 1.26 4.66 0.38
C LEU A 112 2.59 5.42 0.47
N GLU A 113 3.23 5.67 -0.67
CA GLU A 113 4.54 6.33 -0.75
C GLU A 113 4.42 7.82 -1.12
N MET A 114 3.27 8.24 -1.65
CA MET A 114 2.90 9.65 -1.94
C MET A 114 2.51 10.41 -0.66
#